data_AF-A0A6P0JXN2-F1
#
_entry.id   AF-A0A6P0JXN2-F1
#
_cell.length_a   1.000
_cell.length_b   1.000
_cell.length_c   1.000
_cell.angle_alpha   90.00
_cell.angle_beta   90.00
_cell.angle_gamma   90.00
#
_symmetry.space_group_name_H-M   'P 1'
#
loop_
_entity.id
_entity.type
_entity.pdbx_description
1 polymer ?
#
loop_
_entity_poly.entity_id
_entity_poly.type
_entity_poly.pdbx_seq_one_letter_code
_entity_poly.pdbx_strand_id
1 'polypeptide(L)'
;MQLDALQELVNIGVGQAAGTLNEMVQSHIHLKVPEVSVLSLQEAQSTLESRLNGEFLSSVQLQFHGNFAGVAQLIFPTDSATKLVTILT
;
A
#
# COMPACT_ATOMS: atom_id res chain seq x y z
N MET A 1 2.14 -5.66 -21.38
CA MET A 1 2.38 -7.01 -20.84
C MET A 1 3.13 -7.00 -19.52
N GLN A 2 4.30 -6.36 -19.39
CA GLN A 2 5.07 -6.37 -18.13
C GLN A 2 4.33 -5.66 -17.00
N LEU A 3 3.73 -4.49 -17.28
CA LEU A 3 2.94 -3.75 -16.31
C LEU A 3 1.65 -4.49 -15.93
N ASP A 4 1.01 -5.15 -16.89
CA ASP A 4 -0.18 -5.98 -16.66
C ASP A 4 0.14 -7.17 -15.74
N ALA A 5 1.30 -7.81 -15.95
CA ALA A 5 1.76 -8.90 -15.09
C ALA A 5 2.10 -8.40 -13.67
N LEU A 6 2.72 -7.23 -13.54
CA LEU A 6 2.94 -6.60 -12.24
C LEU A 6 1.62 -6.25 -11.56
N GLN A 7 0.66 -5.71 -12.29
CA GLN A 7 -0.67 -5.41 -11.77
C GLN A 7 -1.38 -6.68 -11.28
N GLU A 8 -1.28 -7.79 -12.01
CA GLU A 8 -1.88 -9.05 -11.59
C GLU A 8 -1.20 -9.62 -10.32
N LEU A 9 0.13 -9.54 -10.24
CA LEU A 9 0.85 -9.92 -9.01
C LEU A 9 0.43 -9.07 -7.81
N VAL A 10 0.27 -7.76 -8.00
CA VAL A 10 -0.21 -6.84 -6.96
C VAL A 10 -1.67 -7.15 -6.58
N ASN A 11 -2.54 -7.45 -7.55
CA ASN A 11 -3.92 -7.89 -7.29
C ASN A 11 -3.98 -9.11 -6.38
N ILE A 12 -3.17 -10.14 -6.67
CA ILE A 12 -3.10 -11.35 -5.86
C ILE A 12 -2.62 -11.03 -4.44
N GLY A 13 -1.54 -10.26 -4.30
CA GLY A 13 -0.99 -9.89 -2.99
C GLY A 13 -1.97 -9.09 -2.13
N VAL A 14 -2.68 -8.12 -2.73
CA VAL A 14 -3.70 -7.33 -2.02
C VAL A 14 -4.93 -8.17 -1.67
N GLY A 15 -5.32 -9.13 -2.51
CA GLY A 15 -6.37 -10.09 -2.16
C GLY A 15 -6.04 -10.92 -0.92
N GLN A 16 -4.80 -11.40 -0.82
CA GLN A 16 -4.33 -12.12 0.38
C GLN A 16 -4.26 -11.23 1.61
N ALA A 17 -3.78 -9.99 1.46
CA ALA A 17 -3.74 -9.00 2.53
C ALA A 17 -5.15 -8.65 3.04
N ALA A 18 -6.13 -8.51 2.14
CA ALA A 18 -7.53 -8.26 2.49
C ALA A 18 -8.10 -9.41 3.33
N GLY A 19 -7.84 -10.66 2.93
CA GLY A 19 -8.25 -11.84 3.69
C GLY A 19 -7.66 -11.85 5.11
N THR A 20 -6.36 -11.58 5.22
CA THR A 20 -5.67 -11.51 6.52
C THR A 20 -6.24 -10.40 7.40
N LEU A 21 -6.46 -9.22 6.83
CA LEU A 21 -7.05 -8.11 7.59
C LEU A 21 -8.48 -8.41 8.03
N ASN A 22 -9.31 -9.06 7.18
CA ASN A 22 -10.67 -9.47 7.57
C ASN A 22 -10.68 -10.31 8.83
N GLU A 23 -9.76 -11.28 8.91
CA GLU A 23 -9.61 -12.15 10.07
C GLU A 23 -9.16 -11.35 11.30
N MET A 24 -8.20 -10.43 11.14
CA MET A 24 -7.68 -9.61 12.22
C MET A 24 -8.72 -8.63 12.79
N VAL A 25 -9.54 -7.99 11.94
CA VAL A 25 -10.53 -6.99 12.36
C VAL A 25 -11.93 -7.56 12.64
N GLN A 26 -12.13 -8.87 12.39
CA GLN A 26 -13.43 -9.54 12.45
C GLN A 26 -14.55 -8.80 11.69
N SER A 27 -14.18 -8.16 10.58
CA SER A 27 -15.04 -7.31 9.77
C SER A 27 -14.69 -7.45 8.31
N HIS A 28 -15.66 -7.22 7.42
CA HIS A 28 -15.42 -7.30 5.99
C HIS A 28 -14.69 -6.04 5.50
N ILE A 29 -13.41 -6.19 5.19
CA ILE A 29 -12.57 -5.25 4.48
C ILE A 29 -12.63 -5.53 2.98
N HIS A 30 -12.87 -4.45 2.24
CA HIS A 30 -12.75 -4.44 0.80
C HIS A 30 -11.52 -3.62 0.40
N LEU A 31 -10.44 -4.31 0.02
CA LEU A 31 -9.29 -3.66 -0.59
C LEU A 31 -9.44 -3.69 -2.11
N LYS A 32 -9.32 -2.53 -2.74
CA LYS A 32 -9.27 -2.42 -4.20
C LYS A 32 -7.86 -2.01 -4.60
N VAL A 33 -7.24 -2.80 -5.48
CA VAL A 33 -5.97 -2.41 -6.11
C VAL A 33 -6.23 -1.29 -7.11
N PRO A 34 -5.56 -0.14 -6.96
CA PRO A 34 -5.60 0.90 -7.97
C PRO A 34 -4.58 0.63 -9.09
N GLU A 35 -4.62 1.48 -10.11
CA GLU A 35 -3.68 1.54 -11.23
C GLU A 35 -2.21 1.40 -10.79
N VAL A 36 -1.44 0.59 -11.51
CA VAL A 36 0.01 0.45 -11.31
C VAL A 36 0.75 1.36 -12.29
N SER A 37 1.71 2.12 -11.78
CA SER A 37 2.50 3.07 -12.57
C SER A 37 3.97 2.96 -12.21
N VAL A 38 4.85 3.12 -13.20
CA VAL A 38 6.29 3.26 -12.98
C VAL A 38 6.63 4.74 -13.01
N LEU A 39 7.12 5.26 -11.90
CA LEU A 39 7.40 6.67 -11.70
C LEU A 39 8.86 6.89 -11.32
N SER A 40 9.42 8.01 -11.75
CA SER A 40 10.63 8.58 -11.15
C SER A 40 10.34 9.07 -9.72
N LEU A 41 11.39 9.31 -8.94
CA LEU A 41 11.24 9.79 -7.57
C LEU A 41 10.53 11.15 -7.51
N GLN A 42 10.79 12.05 -8.46
CA GLN A 42 10.14 13.36 -8.53
C GLN A 42 8.65 13.24 -8.84
N GLU A 43 8.28 12.37 -9.79
CA GLU A 43 6.88 12.10 -10.12
C GLU A 43 6.14 11.45 -8.94
N ALA A 44 6.79 10.54 -8.22
CA ALA A 44 6.24 9.93 -7.00
C ALA A 44 5.99 10.97 -5.91
N GLN A 45 6.94 11.88 -5.66
CA GLN A 45 6.76 12.99 -4.71
C GLN A 45 5.58 13.88 -5.09
N SER A 46 5.51 14.33 -6.35
CA SER A 46 4.40 15.17 -6.82
C SER A 46 3.05 14.45 -6.73
N THR A 47 3.02 13.14 -7.02
CA THR A 47 1.82 12.32 -6.89
C THR A 47 1.36 12.20 -5.44
N LEU A 48 2.28 12.02 -4.50
CA LEU A 48 1.96 11.97 -3.07
C LEU A 48 1.45 13.32 -2.56
N GLU A 49 2.12 14.42 -2.92
CA GLU A 49 1.71 15.78 -2.54
C GLU A 49 0.30 16.11 -3.04
N SER A 50 0.01 15.81 -4.32
CA SER A 50 -1.29 16.09 -4.93
C SER A 50 -2.43 15.21 -4.39
N ARG A 51 -2.15 13.95 -4.03
CA ARG A 51 -3.19 13.03 -3.52
C ARG A 51 -3.47 13.18 -2.03
N LEU A 52 -2.50 13.67 -1.25
CA LEU A 52 -2.54 13.67 0.21
C LEU A 52 -2.52 15.09 0.80
N ASN A 53 -2.67 16.12 -0.04
CA ASN A 53 -2.85 17.53 0.34
C ASN A 53 -1.84 18.09 1.37
N GLY A 54 -0.62 17.56 1.40
CA GLY A 54 0.42 18.00 2.35
C GLY A 54 0.16 17.61 3.81
N GLU A 55 -0.72 16.64 4.08
CA GLU A 55 -0.93 16.10 5.42
C GLU A 55 0.29 15.30 5.91
N PHE A 56 0.41 15.14 7.23
CA PHE A 56 1.42 14.26 7.82
C PHE A 56 1.17 12.81 7.39
N LEU A 57 2.20 12.21 6.77
CA LEU A 57 2.14 10.85 6.27
C LEU A 57 2.77 9.87 7.25
N SER A 58 2.11 8.73 7.40
CA SER A 58 2.67 7.56 8.07
C SER A 58 3.06 6.53 7.00
N SER A 59 4.17 5.85 7.22
CA SER A 59 4.67 4.82 6.30
C SER A 59 5.09 3.57 7.06
N VAL A 60 4.67 2.41 6.56
CA VAL A 60 5.22 1.11 6.95
C VAL A 60 6.22 0.71 5.88
N GLN A 61 7.47 0.51 6.29
CA GLN A 61 8.56 0.14 5.40
C GLN A 61 8.95 -1.32 5.61
N LEU A 62 8.97 -2.09 4.51
CA LEU A 62 9.46 -3.46 4.48
C LEU A 62 10.65 -3.54 3.53
N GLN A 63 11.82 -3.86 4.08
CA GLN A 63 13.00 -4.17 3.28
C GLN A 63 13.01 -5.66 2.96
N PHE A 64 13.33 -6.01 1.72
CA PHE A 64 13.44 -7.41 1.29
C PHE A 64 14.76 -7.64 0.55
N HIS A 65 15.26 -8.88 0.63
CA HIS A 65 16.54 -9.31 0.08
C HIS A 65 16.41 -10.74 -0.46
N GLY A 66 17.38 -11.16 -1.29
CA GLY A 66 17.42 -12.49 -1.91
C GLY A 66 17.77 -12.40 -3.39
N ASN A 67 17.01 -13.10 -4.24
CA ASN A 67 17.16 -13.06 -5.70
C ASN A 67 16.99 -11.64 -6.27
N PHE A 68 16.31 -10.76 -5.52
CA PHE A 68 16.27 -9.33 -5.73
C PHE A 68 16.17 -8.64 -4.36
N ALA A 69 16.58 -7.37 -4.31
CA ALA A 69 16.56 -6.57 -3.10
C ALA A 69 15.85 -5.25 -3.36
N GLY A 70 15.23 -4.69 -2.32
CA GLY A 70 14.48 -3.46 -2.45
C GLY A 70 13.66 -3.14 -1.22
N VAL A 71 12.81 -2.13 -1.38
CA VAL A 71 11.98 -1.59 -0.31
C VAL A 71 10.56 -1.48 -0.81
N ALA A 72 9.63 -2.06 -0.05
CA ALA A 72 8.21 -1.78 -0.18
C ALA A 72 7.80 -0.77 0.89
N GLN A 73 7.02 0.23 0.49
CA GLN A 73 6.45 1.20 1.42
C GLN A 73 4.93 1.23 1.26
N LEU A 74 4.23 1.16 2.38
CA LEU A 74 2.79 1.38 2.47
C LEU A 74 2.57 2.73 3.14
N ILE A 75 2.04 3.69 2.39
CA ILE A 75 1.92 5.09 2.82
C ILE A 75 0.44 5.44 2.95
N PHE A 76 0.07 6.13 4.03
CA PHE A 76 -1.28 6.61 4.28
C PHE A 76 -1.27 7.86 5.17
N PRO A 77 -2.34 8.68 5.15
CA PRO A 77 -2.52 9.75 6.13
C PRO A 77 -2.44 9.21 7.55
N THR A 78 -1.84 9.98 8.47
CA THR A 78 -1.63 9.55 9.86
C THR A 78 -2.95 9.25 10.59
N ASP A 79 -4.03 9.96 10.25
CA ASP A 79 -5.36 9.69 10.81
C ASP A 79 -5.89 8.31 10.38
N SER A 80 -5.65 7.92 9.12
CA SER A 80 -6.02 6.60 8.60
C SER A 80 -5.21 5.49 9.27
N ALA A 81 -3.92 5.73 9.53
CA ALA A 81 -3.07 4.83 10.31
C ALA A 81 -3.66 4.57 11.69
N THR A 82 -4.01 5.66 12.38
CA THR A 82 -4.51 5.63 13.75
C THR A 82 -5.82 4.85 13.82
N LYS A 83 -6.76 5.12 12.90
CA LYS A 83 -8.02 4.37 12.79
C LYS A 83 -7.79 2.87 12.59
N LEU A 84 -6.85 2.50 11.73
CA LEU A 84 -6.54 1.09 11.46
C LEU A 84 -6.00 0.39 12.71
N VAL A 85 -5.11 1.04 13.46
CA VAL A 85 -4.61 0.52 14.75
C VAL A 85 -5.74 0.40 15.77
N THR A 86 -6.62 1.41 15.89
CA THR A 86 -7.76 1.37 16.82
C THR A 86 -8.73 0.22 16.55
N ILE A 87 -8.89 -0.22 15.30
CA ILE A 87 -9.78 -1.35 14.98
C ILE A 87 -9.13 -2.69 15.39
N LEU A 88 -7.80 -2.74 15.50
CA LEU A 88 -7.04 -3.95 15.82
C LEU A 88 -6.76 -4.13 17.33
N THR A 89 -6.96 -3.09 18.15
CA THR A 89 -6.64 -3.06 19.59
C THR A 89 -7.85 -2.68 20.43
#